data_AF-A0A7X9DMH7-F1
#
_entry.id   AF-A0A7X9DMH7-F1
#
_cell.length_a   1.000
_cell.length_b   1.000
_cell.length_c   1.000
_cell.angle_alpha   90.00
_cell.angle_beta   90.00
_cell.angle_gamma   90.00
#
_symmetry.space_group_name_H-M   'P 1'
#
loop_
_entity.id
_entity.type
_entity.pdbx_description
1 polymer ?
#
loop_
_entity_poly.entity_id
_entity_poly.type
_entity_poly.pdbx_seq_one_letter_code
_entity_poly.pdbx_strand_id
1 'polypeptide(L)'
;MNQQKPLIDTADILKATRIPSRGAQGAAKFLMMLLGINKINKAYEEVRHLKGTDFVENILQKLSITFEVNPEELKRIPSSGPFITVSNHPYGGLDGLILIGLLGRQRADFKVLGNYLLHRIDPLKDFIFPVDPFESKKARAASVPGIKMAIRHIAEGHPLGIFPAGEVSSYYPHSSGI
;
A
#
# COMPACT_ATOMS: atom_id res chain seq x y z
N MET A 1 -17.13 25.22 0.30
CA MET A 1 -16.73 23.80 0.16
C MET A 1 -15.23 23.72 0.33
N ASN A 2 -14.74 23.18 1.44
CA ASN A 2 -13.31 22.90 1.58
C ASN A 2 -12.96 21.78 0.60
N GLN A 3 -12.29 22.11 -0.51
CA GLN A 3 -11.76 21.10 -1.41
C GLN A 3 -10.60 20.40 -0.68
N GLN A 4 -10.89 19.25 -0.08
CA GLN A 4 -9.86 18.41 0.53
C GLN A 4 -9.05 17.71 -0.56
N LYS A 5 -7.75 17.52 -0.28
CA LYS A 5 -6.76 17.06 -1.25
C LYS A 5 -7.04 15.61 -1.69
N PRO A 6 -7.04 15.30 -3.00
CA PRO A 6 -7.22 13.94 -3.49
C PRO A 6 -6.03 13.04 -3.12
N LEU A 7 -6.23 11.72 -3.17
CA LEU A 7 -5.18 10.74 -2.88
C LEU A 7 -3.98 10.92 -3.81
N ILE A 8 -4.23 11.10 -5.11
CA ILE A 8 -3.22 11.40 -6.14
C ILE A 8 -3.66 12.66 -6.89
N ASP A 9 -2.80 13.69 -6.94
CA ASP A 9 -3.07 14.93 -7.67
C ASP A 9 -2.21 15.10 -8.93
N THR A 10 -2.42 16.19 -9.69
CA THR A 10 -1.61 16.45 -10.89
C THR A 10 -0.15 16.73 -10.57
N ALA A 11 0.17 17.24 -9.37
CA ALA A 11 1.56 17.48 -8.97
C ALA A 11 2.29 16.15 -8.73
N ASP A 12 1.61 15.15 -8.17
CA ASP A 12 2.13 13.79 -8.04
C ASP A 12 2.48 13.20 -9.42
N ILE A 13 1.58 13.35 -10.41
CA ILE A 13 1.81 12.88 -11.79
C ILE A 13 2.97 13.61 -12.44
N LEU A 14 3.05 14.93 -12.31
CA LEU A 14 4.13 15.73 -12.88
C LEU A 14 5.50 15.34 -12.29
N LYS A 15 5.55 15.10 -10.98
CA LYS A 15 6.76 14.63 -10.30
C LYS A 15 7.19 13.25 -10.78
N ALA A 16 6.24 12.35 -11.03
CA ALA A 16 6.51 10.98 -11.48
C ALA A 16 6.94 10.92 -12.96
N THR A 17 6.37 11.76 -13.82
CA THR A 17 6.52 11.67 -15.28
C THR A 17 7.59 12.59 -15.87
N ARG A 18 8.15 13.52 -15.09
CA ARG A 18 9.17 14.49 -15.53
C ARG A 18 8.78 15.30 -16.79
N ILE A 19 7.47 15.54 -16.99
CA ILE A 19 6.94 16.28 -18.16
C ILE A 19 7.39 17.76 -18.10
N PRO A 20 7.85 18.36 -19.21
CA PRO A 20 8.27 19.76 -19.27
C PRO A 20 7.11 20.73 -19.01
N SER A 21 7.43 21.91 -18.47
CA SER A 21 6.48 22.83 -17.81
C SER A 21 5.39 23.46 -18.71
N ARG A 22 5.60 23.56 -20.03
CA ARG A 22 4.60 24.11 -20.96
C ARG A 22 3.53 23.06 -21.27
N GLY A 23 2.29 23.30 -20.85
CA GLY A 23 1.15 22.39 -21.07
C GLY A 23 1.06 21.20 -20.11
N ALA A 24 1.99 21.10 -19.15
CA ALA A 24 2.15 19.96 -18.25
C ALA A 24 0.88 19.63 -17.45
N GLN A 25 0.14 20.64 -17.00
CA GLN A 25 -1.11 20.46 -16.23
C GLN A 25 -2.22 19.80 -17.05
N GLY A 26 -2.35 20.14 -18.34
CA GLY A 26 -3.32 19.51 -19.24
C GLY A 26 -2.98 18.05 -19.51
N ALA A 27 -1.69 17.78 -19.79
CA ALA A 27 -1.18 16.43 -19.96
C ALA A 27 -1.37 15.56 -18.70
N ALA A 28 -1.08 16.10 -17.52
CA ALA A 28 -1.29 15.40 -16.26
C ALA A 28 -2.76 15.03 -16.01
N LYS A 29 -3.71 15.95 -16.26
CA LYS A 29 -5.15 15.67 -16.16
C LYS A 29 -5.58 14.58 -17.13
N PHE A 30 -5.10 14.64 -18.37
CA PHE A 30 -5.38 13.62 -19.38
C PHE A 30 -4.83 12.25 -18.96
N LEU A 31 -3.60 12.18 -18.44
CA LEU A 31 -3.01 10.96 -17.91
C LEU A 31 -3.80 10.40 -16.72
N MET A 32 -4.23 11.25 -15.78
CA MET A 32 -5.07 10.81 -14.65
C MET A 32 -6.40 10.20 -15.10
N MET A 33 -6.98 10.72 -16.18
CA MET A 33 -8.18 10.16 -16.77
C MET A 33 -7.88 8.82 -17.45
N LEU A 34 -6.86 8.79 -18.32
CA LEU A 34 -6.47 7.62 -19.11
C LEU A 34 -6.08 6.42 -18.24
N LEU A 35 -5.27 6.67 -17.20
CA LEU A 35 -4.79 5.65 -16.26
C LEU A 35 -5.81 5.30 -15.17
N GLY A 36 -7.02 5.89 -15.22
CA GLY A 36 -8.06 5.61 -14.24
C GLY A 36 -7.82 6.17 -12.83
N ILE A 37 -6.80 7.02 -12.63
CA ILE A 37 -6.50 7.67 -11.34
C ILE A 37 -7.70 8.47 -10.82
N ASN A 38 -8.46 9.11 -11.72
CA ASN A 38 -9.70 9.81 -11.34
C ASN A 38 -10.74 8.86 -10.72
N LYS A 39 -10.83 7.63 -11.22
CA LYS A 39 -11.74 6.60 -10.66
C LYS A 39 -11.27 6.16 -9.27
N ILE A 40 -9.95 5.97 -9.10
CA ILE A 40 -9.34 5.63 -7.79
C ILE A 40 -9.60 6.73 -6.77
N ASN A 41 -9.35 7.99 -7.12
CA ASN A 41 -9.61 9.14 -6.24
C ASN A 41 -11.08 9.24 -5.84
N LYS A 42 -12.00 9.00 -6.79
CA LYS A 42 -13.44 9.00 -6.51
C LYS A 42 -13.81 7.88 -5.55
N ALA A 43 -13.35 6.66 -5.80
CA ALA A 43 -13.60 5.50 -4.94
C ALA A 43 -13.05 5.75 -3.53
N TYR A 44 -11.83 6.31 -3.41
CA TYR A 44 -11.24 6.70 -2.13
C TYR A 44 -12.10 7.71 -1.38
N GLU A 45 -12.52 8.81 -2.04
CA GLU A 45 -13.32 9.85 -1.39
C GLU A 45 -14.65 9.32 -0.83
N GLU A 46 -15.26 8.36 -1.52
CA GLU A 46 -16.51 7.74 -1.08
C GLU A 46 -16.35 6.88 0.18
N VAL A 47 -15.17 6.31 0.44
CA VAL A 47 -14.97 5.33 1.53
C VAL A 47 -13.94 5.75 2.59
N ARG A 48 -13.20 6.85 2.39
CA ARG A 48 -12.16 7.35 3.32
C ARG A 48 -12.63 7.71 4.72
N HIS A 49 -13.95 7.80 4.94
CA HIS A 49 -14.54 8.02 6.26
C HIS A 49 -14.50 6.76 7.13
N LEU A 50 -14.35 5.58 6.51
CA LEU A 50 -14.13 4.29 7.17
C LEU A 50 -12.69 4.18 7.70
N LYS A 51 -12.42 3.15 8.52
CA LYS A 51 -11.12 2.91 9.17
C LYS A 51 -10.69 1.47 9.02
N GLY A 52 -9.37 1.24 9.00
CA GLY A 52 -8.77 -0.09 9.05
C GLY A 52 -9.35 -1.06 8.03
N THR A 53 -9.76 -2.24 8.48
CA THR A 53 -10.27 -3.32 7.64
C THR A 53 -11.57 -2.95 6.91
N ASP A 54 -12.46 -2.19 7.55
CA ASP A 54 -13.71 -1.76 6.92
C ASP A 54 -13.45 -0.88 5.70
N PHE A 55 -12.44 0.01 5.80
CA PHE A 55 -11.98 0.79 4.65
C PHE A 55 -11.45 -0.13 3.54
N VAL A 56 -10.62 -1.11 3.87
CA VAL A 56 -10.04 -2.05 2.89
C VAL A 56 -11.14 -2.80 2.14
N GLU A 57 -12.12 -3.35 2.84
CA GLU A 57 -13.19 -4.12 2.23
C GLU A 57 -14.01 -3.28 1.25
N ASN A 58 -14.38 -2.06 1.67
CA ASN A 58 -15.19 -1.17 0.86
C ASN A 58 -14.42 -0.62 -0.34
N ILE A 59 -13.12 -0.30 -0.21
CA ILE A 59 -12.33 0.17 -1.36
C ILE A 59 -12.11 -0.96 -2.37
N LEU A 60 -11.85 -2.20 -1.93
CA LEU A 60 -11.71 -3.35 -2.83
C LEU A 60 -13.02 -3.62 -3.59
N GLN A 61 -14.17 -3.56 -2.89
CA GLN A 61 -15.48 -3.70 -3.52
C GLN A 61 -15.75 -2.61 -4.56
N LYS A 62 -15.45 -1.33 -4.24
CA LYS A 62 -15.60 -0.20 -5.16
C LYS A 62 -14.72 -0.32 -6.41
N LEU A 63 -13.54 -0.92 -6.26
CA LEU A 63 -12.62 -1.19 -7.35
C LEU A 63 -12.92 -2.50 -8.08
N SER A 64 -13.98 -3.22 -7.68
CA SER A 64 -14.36 -4.53 -8.23
C SER A 64 -13.24 -5.56 -8.14
N ILE A 65 -12.48 -5.53 -7.05
CA ILE A 65 -11.39 -6.45 -6.78
C ILE A 65 -11.91 -7.56 -5.88
N THR A 66 -11.78 -8.79 -6.36
CA THR A 66 -12.04 -10.01 -5.60
C THR A 66 -10.72 -10.75 -5.40
N PHE A 67 -10.61 -11.43 -4.26
CA PHE A 67 -9.49 -12.31 -3.96
C PHE A 67 -10.03 -13.51 -3.20
N GLU A 68 -9.38 -14.66 -3.38
CA GLU A 68 -9.78 -15.92 -2.74
C GLU A 68 -8.71 -16.35 -1.76
N VAL A 69 -9.13 -16.80 -0.59
CA VAL A 69 -8.24 -17.36 0.43
C VAL A 69 -8.89 -18.62 0.98
N ASN A 70 -8.06 -19.64 1.22
CA ASN A 70 -8.51 -20.86 1.87
C ASN A 70 -8.88 -20.57 3.35
N PRO A 71 -10.14 -20.76 3.76
CA PRO A 71 -10.56 -20.52 5.15
C PRO A 71 -9.83 -21.39 6.17
N GLU A 72 -9.38 -22.59 5.79
CA GLU A 72 -8.63 -23.48 6.68
C GLU A 72 -7.20 -22.97 6.92
N GLU A 73 -6.59 -22.32 5.92
CA GLU A 73 -5.27 -21.68 6.10
C GLU A 73 -5.39 -20.45 7.01
N LEU A 74 -6.48 -19.69 6.90
CA LEU A 74 -6.73 -18.55 7.78
C LEU A 74 -6.84 -18.94 9.25
N LYS A 75 -7.30 -20.16 9.58
CA LYS A 75 -7.35 -20.65 10.96
C LYS A 75 -5.97 -20.95 11.55
N ARG A 76 -4.93 -21.07 10.72
CA ARG A 76 -3.56 -21.34 11.17
C ARG A 76 -2.81 -20.09 11.62
N ILE A 77 -3.37 -18.90 11.39
CA ILE A 77 -2.78 -17.65 11.84
C ILE A 77 -2.75 -17.65 13.37
N PRO A 78 -1.58 -17.43 14.00
CA PRO A 78 -1.48 -17.39 15.46
C PRO A 78 -2.37 -16.27 16.05
N SER A 79 -3.28 -16.65 16.95
CA SER A 79 -4.18 -15.72 17.64
C SER A 79 -3.46 -14.80 18.63
N SER A 80 -2.27 -15.18 19.07
CA SER A 80 -1.43 -14.41 19.98
C SER A 80 0.05 -14.62 19.67
N GLY A 81 0.89 -13.75 20.23
CA GLY A 81 2.32 -13.77 20.01
C GLY A 81 2.75 -13.19 18.65
N PRO A 82 4.05 -12.92 18.49
CA PRO A 82 4.58 -12.32 17.29
C PRO A 82 4.75 -13.35 16.17
N PHE A 83 4.54 -12.92 14.94
CA PHE A 83 4.93 -13.66 13.75
C PHE A 83 5.25 -12.67 12.62
N ILE A 84 5.91 -13.15 11.58
CA ILE A 84 6.17 -12.37 10.38
C ILE A 84 5.52 -13.06 9.18
N THR A 85 4.68 -12.35 8.43
CA THR A 85 4.26 -12.84 7.11
C THR A 85 5.25 -12.39 6.05
N VAL A 86 5.52 -13.31 5.13
CA VAL A 86 6.42 -13.08 4.00
C VAL A 86 5.61 -13.32 2.74
N SER A 87 5.51 -12.30 1.89
CA SER A 87 4.69 -12.37 0.68
C SER A 87 5.42 -11.76 -0.52
N ASN A 88 5.08 -12.25 -1.71
CA ASN A 88 5.41 -11.57 -2.96
C ASN A 88 4.57 -10.29 -3.11
N HIS A 89 4.98 -9.39 -4.01
CA HIS A 89 4.37 -8.07 -4.18
C HIS A 89 4.05 -7.70 -5.64
N PRO A 90 3.29 -8.52 -6.38
CA PRO A 90 3.11 -8.33 -7.81
C PRO A 90 2.30 -7.08 -8.19
N TYR A 91 1.37 -6.63 -7.36
CA TYR A 91 0.45 -5.53 -7.66
C TYR A 91 0.70 -4.27 -6.81
N GLY A 92 1.69 -4.30 -5.93
CA GLY A 92 2.09 -3.13 -5.16
C GLY A 92 1.06 -2.80 -4.08
N GLY A 93 0.58 -1.54 -4.07
CA GLY A 93 -0.34 -1.05 -3.03
C GLY A 93 -1.57 -1.95 -2.81
N LEU A 94 -2.04 -2.65 -3.84
CA LEU A 94 -3.14 -3.61 -3.72
C LEU A 94 -2.81 -4.80 -2.82
N ASP A 95 -1.61 -5.37 -2.93
CA ASP A 95 -1.20 -6.52 -2.11
C ASP A 95 -1.14 -6.11 -0.62
N GLY A 96 -0.66 -4.88 -0.36
CA GLY A 96 -0.67 -4.30 0.98
C GLY A 96 -2.07 -4.14 1.55
N LEU A 97 -3.02 -3.65 0.73
CA LEU A 97 -4.44 -3.56 1.12
C LEU A 97 -5.00 -4.93 1.46
N ILE A 98 -4.83 -5.92 0.59
CA ILE A 98 -5.36 -7.28 0.79
C ILE A 98 -4.76 -7.90 2.05
N LEU A 99 -3.45 -7.76 2.27
CA LEU A 99 -2.77 -8.30 3.44
C LEU A 99 -3.29 -7.66 4.75
N ILE A 100 -3.49 -6.34 4.76
CA ILE A 100 -4.09 -5.63 5.90
C ILE A 100 -5.54 -6.07 6.13
N GLY A 101 -6.35 -6.19 5.08
CA GLY A 101 -7.75 -6.65 5.19
C GLY A 101 -7.87 -8.07 5.72
N LEU A 102 -6.96 -8.95 5.30
CA LEU A 102 -6.92 -10.34 5.72
C LEU A 102 -6.47 -10.51 7.17
N LEU A 103 -5.31 -9.94 7.52
CA LEU A 103 -4.73 -10.16 8.84
C LEU A 103 -5.25 -9.20 9.89
N GLY A 104 -5.56 -7.96 9.52
CA GLY A 104 -6.11 -6.96 10.43
C GLY A 104 -7.44 -7.39 11.07
N ARG A 105 -8.21 -8.26 10.41
CA ARG A 105 -9.46 -8.82 10.96
C ARG A 105 -9.22 -9.78 12.13
N GLN A 106 -8.15 -10.57 12.07
CA GLN A 106 -7.82 -11.53 13.12
C GLN A 106 -6.87 -10.94 14.17
N ARG A 107 -6.02 -10.01 13.73
CA ARG A 107 -4.95 -9.39 14.50
C ARG A 107 -5.04 -7.88 14.29
N ALA A 108 -5.83 -7.20 15.11
CA ALA A 108 -5.97 -5.73 15.06
C ALA A 108 -4.65 -4.99 15.34
N ASP A 109 -3.68 -5.68 15.94
CA ASP A 109 -2.31 -5.25 16.18
C ASP A 109 -1.38 -5.45 14.97
N PHE A 110 -1.84 -6.07 13.87
CA PHE A 110 -1.03 -6.32 12.68
C PHE A 110 -0.60 -5.03 11.97
N LYS A 111 0.67 -4.99 11.54
CA LYS A 111 1.21 -3.89 10.74
C LYS A 111 2.05 -4.41 9.59
N VAL A 112 2.28 -3.60 8.57
CA VAL A 112 3.04 -3.94 7.37
C VAL A 112 4.16 -2.92 7.15
N LEU A 113 5.35 -3.39 6.75
CA LEU A 113 6.36 -2.51 6.18
C LEU A 113 5.92 -2.07 4.77
N GLY A 114 5.66 -0.79 4.59
CA GLY A 114 5.07 -0.27 3.35
C GLY A 114 5.66 1.05 2.90
N ASN A 115 5.51 1.35 1.62
CA ASN A 115 6.00 2.60 1.05
C ASN A 115 5.19 3.83 1.52
N TYR A 116 5.73 5.02 1.23
CA TYR A 116 5.09 6.28 1.58
C TYR A 116 3.70 6.49 0.93
N LEU A 117 3.42 5.87 -0.21
CA LEU A 117 2.13 6.02 -0.88
C LEU A 117 1.02 5.35 -0.07
N LEU A 118 1.24 4.14 0.44
CA LEU A 118 0.31 3.48 1.34
C LEU A 118 0.09 4.30 2.61
N HIS A 119 1.14 4.90 3.16
CA HIS A 119 1.04 5.77 4.35
C HIS A 119 0.25 7.08 4.08
N ARG A 120 0.03 7.49 2.82
CA ARG A 120 -0.86 8.62 2.48
C ARG A 120 -2.34 8.26 2.55
N ILE A 121 -2.70 6.99 2.64
CA ILE A 121 -4.07 6.52 2.78
C ILE A 121 -4.45 6.69 4.26
N ASP A 122 -5.12 7.80 4.59
CA ASP A 122 -5.42 8.18 5.98
C ASP A 122 -6.05 7.05 6.81
N PRO A 123 -7.01 6.26 6.28
CA PRO A 123 -7.61 5.13 7.02
C PRO A 123 -6.65 4.00 7.41
N LEU A 124 -5.46 3.93 6.81
CA LEU A 124 -4.50 2.83 6.96
C LEU A 124 -3.20 3.22 7.64
N LYS A 125 -3.02 4.50 8.01
CA LYS A 125 -1.78 5.00 8.63
C LYS A 125 -1.31 4.14 9.79
N ASP A 126 -2.23 3.70 10.64
CA ASP A 126 -1.91 2.90 11.82
C ASP A 126 -1.43 1.48 11.47
N PHE A 127 -1.70 0.98 10.28
CA PHE A 127 -1.30 -0.35 9.83
C PHE A 127 0.08 -0.35 9.14
N ILE A 128 0.70 0.80 8.91
CA ILE A 128 1.87 0.91 8.03
C ILE A 128 3.05 1.51 8.76
N PHE A 129 4.16 0.78 8.74
CA PHE A 129 5.46 1.34 9.06
C PHE A 129 6.13 1.82 7.76
N PRO A 130 6.32 3.13 7.59
CA PRO A 130 6.82 3.68 6.34
C PRO A 130 8.30 3.34 6.14
N VAL A 131 8.61 2.80 4.97
CA VAL A 131 9.98 2.60 4.46
C VAL A 131 10.11 3.14 3.05
N ASP A 132 11.31 3.58 2.69
CA ASP A 132 11.67 3.93 1.32
C ASP A 132 12.23 2.68 0.61
N PRO A 133 11.57 2.18 -0.45
CA PRO A 133 12.01 0.99 -1.17
C PRO A 133 13.24 1.23 -2.05
N PHE A 134 13.60 2.49 -2.34
CA PHE A 134 14.72 2.79 -3.25
C PHE A 134 16.08 2.54 -2.58
N GLU A 135 17.07 2.11 -3.36
CA GLU A 135 18.40 1.76 -2.81
C GLU A 135 19.38 2.95 -2.65
N SER A 136 18.90 4.18 -2.59
CA SER A 136 19.78 5.35 -2.41
C SER A 136 20.23 5.51 -0.95
N LYS A 137 21.40 6.13 -0.70
CA LYS A 137 21.86 6.46 0.68
C LYS A 137 20.79 7.26 1.45
N LYS A 138 20.10 8.17 0.77
CA LYS A 138 19.02 8.99 1.34
C LYS A 138 17.80 8.15 1.68
N ALA A 139 17.44 7.20 0.82
CA ALA A 139 16.33 6.27 1.04
C ALA A 139 16.61 5.33 2.21
N ARG A 140 17.83 4.75 2.29
CA ARG A 140 18.23 3.93 3.45
C ARG A 140 18.10 4.70 4.77
N ALA A 141 18.55 5.96 4.81
CA ALA A 141 18.40 6.81 5.99
C ALA A 141 16.92 7.08 6.34
N ALA A 142 16.06 7.26 5.34
CA ALA A 142 14.63 7.45 5.51
C ALA A 142 13.88 6.19 6.01
N SER A 143 14.41 4.99 5.72
CA SER A 143 13.82 3.71 6.16
C SER A 143 14.20 3.31 7.59
N VAL A 144 15.29 3.85 8.16
CA VAL A 144 15.77 3.47 9.51
C VAL A 144 14.68 3.60 10.59
N PRO A 145 13.90 4.70 10.68
CA PRO A 145 12.83 4.82 11.67
C PRO A 145 11.75 3.75 11.51
N GLY A 146 11.32 3.48 10.28
CA GLY A 146 10.33 2.43 9.96
C GLY A 146 10.79 1.04 10.40
N ILE A 147 12.04 0.70 10.10
CA ILE A 147 12.65 -0.58 10.49
C ILE A 147 12.76 -0.69 12.02
N LYS A 148 13.19 0.38 12.71
CA LYS A 148 13.26 0.39 14.19
C LYS A 148 11.89 0.19 14.82
N MET A 149 10.85 0.83 14.29
CA MET A 149 9.47 0.64 14.76
C MET A 149 9.01 -0.80 14.53
N ALA A 150 9.31 -1.39 13.37
CA ALA A 150 8.96 -2.77 13.07
C ALA A 150 9.65 -3.78 13.99
N ILE A 151 10.95 -3.61 14.26
CA ILE A 151 11.69 -4.46 15.21
C ILE A 151 11.08 -4.35 16.62
N ARG A 152 10.80 -3.12 17.08
CA ARG A 152 10.16 -2.90 18.37
C ARG A 152 8.78 -3.54 18.44
N HIS A 153 7.99 -3.41 17.39
CA HIS A 153 6.64 -3.96 17.30
C HIS A 153 6.63 -5.49 17.45
N ILE A 154 7.57 -6.17 16.78
CA ILE A 154 7.77 -7.62 16.93
C ILE A 154 8.22 -7.95 18.35
N ALA A 155 9.15 -7.19 18.92
CA ALA A 155 9.65 -7.40 20.29
C ALA A 155 8.55 -7.22 21.35
N GLU A 156 7.54 -6.40 21.08
CA GLU A 156 6.35 -6.21 21.92
C GLU A 156 5.29 -7.33 21.73
N GLY A 157 5.55 -8.32 20.86
CA GLY A 157 4.70 -9.51 20.70
C GLY A 157 3.65 -9.40 19.59
N HIS A 158 3.76 -8.40 18.71
CA HIS A 158 2.80 -8.14 17.64
C HIS A 158 3.26 -8.68 16.27
N PRO A 159 2.35 -8.89 15.31
CA PRO A 159 2.68 -9.48 14.02
C PRO A 159 3.02 -8.43 12.96
N LEU A 160 3.94 -8.78 12.06
CA LEU A 160 4.43 -7.89 11.01
C LEU A 160 4.31 -8.54 9.63
N GLY A 161 3.78 -7.81 8.65
CA GLY A 161 3.83 -8.20 7.25
C GLY A 161 4.99 -7.55 6.51
N ILE A 162 5.69 -8.34 5.70
CA ILE A 162 6.78 -7.86 4.84
C ILE A 162 6.66 -8.36 3.41
N PHE A 163 7.12 -7.52 2.49
CA PHE A 163 7.33 -7.82 1.08
C PHE A 163 8.84 -7.74 0.80
N PRO A 164 9.61 -8.84 0.91
CA PRO A 164 11.07 -8.78 0.99
C PRO A 164 11.76 -8.19 -0.25
N ALA A 165 11.14 -8.34 -1.42
CA ALA A 165 11.71 -7.84 -2.67
C ALA A 165 11.90 -6.32 -2.68
N GLY A 166 11.18 -5.58 -1.83
CA GLY A 166 11.24 -4.11 -1.78
C GLY A 166 10.64 -3.42 -3.02
N GLU A 167 10.33 -4.17 -4.07
CA GLU A 167 9.79 -3.69 -5.34
C GLU A 167 8.60 -4.55 -5.78
N VAL A 168 7.90 -4.09 -6.83
CA VAL A 168 6.81 -4.84 -7.45
C VAL A 168 7.32 -5.77 -8.55
N SER A 169 6.64 -6.89 -8.77
CA SER A 169 7.00 -7.81 -9.85
C SER A 169 7.00 -7.10 -11.21
N SER A 170 8.06 -7.31 -11.98
CA SER A 170 8.20 -6.79 -13.34
C SER A 170 8.21 -7.93 -14.35
N TYR A 171 7.54 -7.73 -15.49
CA TYR A 171 7.54 -8.70 -16.59
C TYR A 171 8.82 -8.54 -17.44
N TYR A 172 9.61 -9.61 -17.56
CA TYR A 172 10.82 -9.65 -18.37
C TYR A 172 10.60 -10.56 -19.60
N PRO A 173 10.47 -10.02 -20.82
CA PRO A 173 10.05 -10.80 -21.99
C PRO A 173 11.00 -11.94 -22.41
N HIS A 174 12.25 -11.94 -21.94
CA HIS A 174 13.29 -12.91 -22.33
C HIS A 174 13.99 -13.59 -21.15
N SER A 175 13.43 -13.52 -19.94
CA SER A 175 13.84 -14.44 -18.89
C SER A 175 13.00 -15.70 -19.01
N SER A 176 13.61 -16.81 -19.43
CA SER A 176 13.22 -18.12 -18.89
C SER A 176 13.39 -17.98 -17.39
N GLY A 177 12.29 -17.69 -16.70
CA GLY A 177 12.32 -17.01 -15.41
C GLY A 177 12.87 -17.88 -14.29
N ILE A 178 12.31 -17.64 -13.12
CA ILE A 178 11.65 -18.77 -12.46
C ILE A 178 10.21 -18.76 -12.95
#